data_AF-A0A354MPB4-F1
#
_entry.id   AF-A0A354MPB4-F1
#
_cell.length_a   1.000
_cell.length_b   1.000
_cell.length_c   1.000
_cell.angle_alpha   90.00
_cell.angle_beta   90.00
_cell.angle_gamma   90.00
#
_symmetry.space_group_name_H-M   'P 1'
#
loop_
_entity.id
_entity.type
_entity.pdbx_description
1 polymer ?
#
loop_
_entity_poly.entity_id
_entity_poly.type
_entity_poly.pdbx_seq_one_letter_code
_entity_poly.pdbx_strand_id
1 'polypeptide(L)'
;MGKSVEYYLSKGYDRKMAEYFASGRKRITKVVPRNDFTLLLSFDNGETRLYDARPLLQAGTVFAPFREWDNFRRVYLDEDHSVCWDIDPNVDSNEVWNNKVDLCPDSCYVDSVPFH
;
A
#
# COMPACT_ATOMS: atom_id res chain seq x y z
N MET A 1 -1.62 22.55 -13.62
CA MET A 1 -0.15 22.50 -13.57
C MET A 1 0.24 22.03 -12.18
N GLY A 2 0.88 20.86 -12.06
CA GLY A 2 1.29 20.31 -10.76
C GLY A 2 2.31 21.20 -10.06
N LYS A 3 2.48 21.02 -8.75
CA LYS A 3 3.56 21.67 -8.01
C LYS A 3 4.89 20.98 -8.33
N SER A 4 6.00 21.73 -8.35
CA SER A 4 7.32 21.17 -8.63
C SER A 4 7.90 20.40 -7.44
N VAL A 5 8.99 19.67 -7.66
CA VAL A 5 9.73 18.99 -6.60
C VAL A 5 10.23 20.00 -5.56
N GLU A 6 10.77 21.14 -6.01
CA GLU A 6 11.26 22.21 -5.13
C GLU A 6 10.16 22.77 -4.22
N TYR A 7 8.92 22.85 -4.74
CA TYR A 7 7.79 23.24 -3.92
C TYR A 7 7.58 22.25 -2.77
N TYR A 8 7.53 20.95 -3.02
CA TYR A 8 7.30 19.96 -1.96
C TYR A 8 8.46 19.88 -0.96
N LEU A 9 9.71 19.97 -1.44
CA LEU A 9 10.88 20.07 -0.56
C LEU A 9 10.80 21.30 0.34
N SER A 10 10.37 22.46 -0.18
CA SER A 10 10.16 23.67 0.62
C SER A 10 9.08 23.53 1.70
N LYS A 11 8.20 22.51 1.57
CA LYS A 11 7.17 22.15 2.55
C LYS A 11 7.60 21.06 3.52
N GLY A 12 8.86 20.60 3.46
CA GLY A 12 9.40 19.62 4.39
C GLY A 12 9.18 18.17 3.99
N TYR A 13 8.72 17.89 2.77
CA TYR A 13 8.65 16.52 2.25
C TYR A 13 10.05 15.99 2.01
N ASP A 14 10.27 14.69 2.23
CA ASP A 14 11.47 14.03 1.76
C ASP A 14 11.53 14.02 0.22
N ARG A 15 12.72 13.73 -0.33
CA ARG A 15 12.95 13.78 -1.78
C ARG A 15 12.04 12.82 -2.55
N LYS A 16 11.84 11.58 -2.07
CA LYS A 16 11.07 10.57 -2.79
C LYS A 16 9.60 10.96 -2.85
N MET A 17 9.04 11.41 -1.73
CA MET A 17 7.67 11.92 -1.66
C MET A 17 7.50 13.18 -2.52
N ALA A 18 8.47 14.09 -2.49
CA ALA A 18 8.45 15.29 -3.33
C ALA A 18 8.44 14.97 -4.83
N GLU A 19 9.26 14.01 -5.27
CA GLU A 19 9.28 13.50 -6.65
C GLU A 19 7.96 12.83 -7.03
N TYR A 20 7.42 11.98 -6.15
CA TYR A 20 6.14 11.33 -6.35
C TYR A 20 5.00 12.33 -6.57
N PHE A 21 4.79 13.27 -5.64
CA PHE A 21 3.71 14.24 -5.76
C PHE A 21 3.89 15.21 -6.94
N ALA A 22 5.13 15.60 -7.25
CA ALA A 22 5.42 16.42 -8.44
C ALA A 22 5.10 15.68 -9.75
N SER A 23 5.26 14.35 -9.78
CA SER A 23 4.90 13.51 -10.92
C SER A 23 3.40 13.15 -10.98
N GLY A 24 2.62 13.56 -9.97
CA GLY A 24 1.21 13.23 -9.79
C GLY A 24 0.99 11.90 -9.05
N ARG A 25 -0.07 11.80 -8.25
CA ARG A 25 -0.42 10.58 -7.51
C ARG A 25 -0.73 9.43 -8.46
N LYS A 26 -0.43 8.20 -8.04
CA LYS A 26 -0.69 6.97 -8.80
C LYS A 26 -1.71 6.14 -8.05
N ARG A 27 -2.77 5.73 -8.74
CA ARG A 27 -3.83 4.92 -8.15
C ARG A 27 -3.53 3.44 -8.35
N ILE A 28 -3.65 2.64 -7.30
CA ILE A 28 -3.48 1.19 -7.39
C ILE A 28 -4.71 0.60 -8.09
N THR A 29 -4.49 -0.17 -9.15
CA THR A 29 -5.56 -0.79 -9.94
C THR A 29 -5.66 -2.28 -9.70
N LYS A 30 -4.61 -2.90 -9.18
CA LYS A 30 -4.57 -4.34 -8.86
C LYS A 30 -3.55 -4.61 -7.77
N VAL A 31 -3.89 -5.54 -6.88
CA VAL A 31 -2.99 -6.14 -5.88
C VAL A 31 -2.94 -7.65 -6.10
N VAL A 32 -1.75 -8.24 -6.07
CA VAL A 32 -1.55 -9.69 -6.09
C VAL A 32 -0.56 -10.08 -4.99
N PRO A 33 -0.97 -10.86 -3.98
CA PRO A 33 -0.07 -11.33 -2.93
C PRO A 33 0.85 -12.43 -3.45
N ARG A 34 2.05 -12.50 -2.89
CA ARG A 34 3.05 -13.54 -3.16
C ARG A 34 3.46 -14.25 -1.86
N ASN A 35 3.83 -15.53 -1.96
CA ASN A 35 4.17 -16.37 -0.80
C ASN A 35 5.40 -15.87 0.00
N ASP A 36 6.18 -14.96 -0.56
CA ASP A 36 7.31 -14.29 0.11
C ASP A 36 6.88 -13.02 0.87
N PHE A 37 5.57 -12.82 1.05
CA PHE A 37 4.96 -11.65 1.71
C PHE A 37 5.26 -10.32 1.01
N THR A 38 5.51 -10.38 -0.29
CA THR A 38 5.50 -9.20 -1.16
C THR A 38 4.15 -9.05 -1.85
N LEU A 39 3.84 -7.83 -2.26
CA LEU A 39 2.67 -7.50 -3.06
C LEU A 39 3.11 -7.00 -4.42
N LEU A 40 2.54 -7.58 -5.47
CA LEU A 40 2.64 -7.04 -6.82
C LEU A 40 1.50 -6.05 -7.04
N LEU A 41 1.84 -4.77 -7.20
CA LEU A 41 0.89 -3.67 -7.34
C LEU A 41 0.92 -3.15 -8.77
N SER A 42 -0.23 -3.11 -9.43
CA SER A 42 -0.39 -2.40 -10.71
C SER A 42 -0.96 -1.02 -10.47
N PHE A 43 -0.52 -0.04 -11.23
CA PHE A 43 -0.93 1.36 -11.13
C PHE A 43 -1.62 1.83 -12.41
N ASP A 44 -2.40 2.91 -12.29
CA ASP A 44 -3.16 3.52 -13.38
C ASP A 44 -2.30 4.14 -14.49
N ASN A 45 -1.02 4.39 -14.22
CA ASN A 45 -0.04 4.79 -15.24
C ASN A 45 0.60 3.62 -16.00
N GLY A 46 0.14 2.38 -15.76
CA GLY A 46 0.65 1.17 -16.41
C GLY A 46 1.87 0.55 -15.73
N GLU A 47 2.42 1.17 -14.68
CA GLU A 47 3.52 0.57 -13.92
C GLU A 47 3.03 -0.64 -13.12
N THR A 48 3.92 -1.63 -13.00
CA THR A 48 3.80 -2.69 -12.01
C THR A 48 5.01 -2.62 -11.09
N ARG A 49 4.77 -2.65 -9.78
CA ARG A 49 5.79 -2.48 -8.76
C ARG A 49 5.66 -3.54 -7.68
N LEU A 50 6.78 -3.95 -7.10
CA LEU A 50 6.87 -4.92 -6.03
C LEU A 50 7.02 -4.18 -4.69
N TYR A 51 6.05 -4.34 -3.81
CA TYR A 51 6.05 -3.79 -2.45
C TYR A 51 6.42 -4.90 -1.45
N ASP A 52 7.38 -4.64 -0.58
CA ASP A 52 7.78 -5.57 0.47
C ASP A 52 7.03 -5.29 1.77
N ALA A 53 6.05 -6.15 2.12
CA ALA A 53 5.26 -5.96 3.33
C ALA A 53 5.94 -6.55 4.58
N ARG A 54 6.98 -7.38 4.45
CA ARG A 54 7.65 -8.07 5.56
C ARG A 54 8.07 -7.16 6.72
N PRO A 55 8.57 -5.92 6.48
CA PRO A 55 8.91 -5.02 7.58
C PRO A 55 7.73 -4.68 8.50
N LEU A 56 6.50 -4.70 7.96
CA LEU A 56 5.27 -4.41 8.71
C LEU A 56 4.77 -5.61 9.51
N LEU A 57 5.05 -6.83 9.04
CA LEU A 57 4.53 -8.09 9.59
C LEU A 57 5.24 -8.50 10.89
N GLN A 58 5.15 -7.66 11.91
CA GLN A 58 5.80 -7.82 13.20
C GLN A 58 4.80 -8.14 14.31
N ALA A 59 5.22 -8.92 15.30
CA ALA A 59 4.41 -9.17 16.50
C ALA A 59 4.10 -7.85 17.24
N GLY A 60 2.90 -7.74 17.80
CA GLY A 60 2.47 -6.53 18.53
C GLY A 60 2.07 -5.35 17.65
N THR A 61 2.07 -5.50 16.32
CA THR A 61 1.54 -4.51 15.38
C THR A 61 0.14 -4.88 14.90
N VAL A 62 -0.58 -3.92 14.31
CA VAL A 62 -1.86 -4.19 13.64
C VAL A 62 -1.74 -5.19 12.48
N PHE A 63 -0.53 -5.37 11.93
CA PHE A 63 -0.26 -6.32 10.85
C PHE A 63 0.13 -7.72 11.34
N ALA A 64 0.23 -7.93 12.65
CA ALA A 64 0.63 -9.23 13.21
C ALA A 64 -0.20 -10.43 12.71
N PRO A 65 -1.53 -10.33 12.50
CA PRO A 65 -2.34 -11.44 11.97
C PRO A 65 -1.92 -11.89 10.56
N PHE A 66 -1.36 -10.99 9.76
CA PHE A 66 -0.98 -11.25 8.37
C PHE A 66 0.44 -11.80 8.23
N ARG A 67 1.08 -12.21 9.34
CA ARG A 67 2.29 -13.04 9.32
C ARG A 67 2.01 -14.46 8.84
N GLU A 68 0.76 -14.90 8.93
CA GLU A 68 0.29 -16.17 8.40
C GLU A 68 -0.19 -15.99 6.96
N TRP A 69 0.25 -16.89 6.07
CA TRP A 69 -0.03 -16.80 4.63
C TRP A 69 -1.53 -16.75 4.33
N ASP A 70 -2.35 -17.58 5.00
CA ASP A 70 -3.79 -17.64 4.75
C ASP A 70 -4.53 -16.36 5.13
N ASN A 71 -3.96 -15.56 6.04
CA ASN A 71 -4.45 -14.21 6.32
C ASN A 71 -3.91 -13.20 5.30
N PHE A 72 -2.61 -13.24 5.01
CA PHE A 72 -1.97 -12.30 4.08
C PHE A 72 -2.54 -12.39 2.65
N ARG A 73 -2.83 -13.60 2.16
CA ARG A 73 -3.35 -13.79 0.79
C ARG A 73 -4.75 -13.23 0.57
N ARG A 74 -5.47 -12.86 1.63
CA ARG A 74 -6.80 -12.25 1.58
C ARG A 74 -6.76 -10.74 1.28
N VAL A 75 -5.59 -10.19 0.94
CA VAL A 75 -5.45 -8.79 0.55
C VAL A 75 -6.43 -8.41 -0.56
N TYR A 76 -7.00 -7.20 -0.44
CA TYR A 76 -7.91 -6.64 -1.43
C TYR A 76 -7.64 -5.15 -1.62
N LEU A 77 -8.26 -4.57 -2.66
CA LEU A 77 -8.38 -3.12 -2.80
C LEU A 77 -9.78 -2.70 -2.36
N ASP A 78 -9.87 -1.69 -1.52
CA ASP A 78 -11.16 -1.09 -1.18
C ASP A 78 -11.64 -0.07 -2.24
N GLU A 79 -12.75 0.59 -1.96
CA GLU A 79 -13.36 1.59 -2.85
C GLU A 79 -12.46 2.81 -3.12
N ASP A 80 -11.54 3.11 -2.18
CA ASP A 80 -10.56 4.20 -2.30
C ASP A 80 -9.23 3.72 -2.91
N HIS A 81 -9.18 2.48 -3.42
CA HIS A 81 -7.99 1.86 -4.00
C HIS A 81 -6.81 1.70 -3.02
N SER A 82 -7.12 1.56 -1.73
CA SER A 82 -6.14 1.25 -0.68
C SER A 82 -5.94 -0.25 -0.57
N VAL A 83 -4.71 -0.66 -0.28
CA VAL A 83 -4.40 -2.08 -0.02
C VAL A 83 -4.87 -2.41 1.39
N CYS A 84 -5.81 -3.34 1.50
CA CYS A 84 -6.48 -3.65 2.76
C CYS A 84 -6.49 -5.14 3.07
N TRP A 85 -6.62 -5.43 4.35
CA TRP A 85 -6.97 -6.74 4.88
C TRP A 85 -8.00 -6.60 6.00
N ASP A 86 -8.78 -7.66 6.19
CA ASP A 86 -9.60 -7.84 7.38
C ASP A 86 -8.90 -8.82 8.34
N ILE A 87 -8.80 -8.44 9.62
CA ILE A 87 -8.19 -9.26 10.67
C ILE A 87 -8.96 -10.58 10.78
N ASP A 88 -10.27 -10.50 11.05
CA ASP A 88 -11.20 -11.63 10.99
C ASP A 88 -12.06 -11.52 9.72
N PRO A 89 -11.97 -12.49 8.79
CA PRO A 89 -12.79 -12.48 7.57
C PRO A 89 -14.29 -12.67 7.81
N ASN A 90 -14.71 -13.06 9.02
CA ASN A 90 -16.11 -13.26 9.37
C ASN A 90 -16.76 -12.02 10.02
N VAL A 91 -15.99 -10.95 10.20
CA VAL A 91 -16.46 -9.69 10.78
C VAL A 91 -16.60 -8.65 9.66
N ASP A 92 -17.77 -7.99 9.57
CA ASP A 92 -17.96 -6.90 8.62
C ASP A 92 -17.20 -5.66 9.07
N SER A 93 -16.15 -5.34 8.31
CA SER A 93 -15.30 -4.16 8.53
C SER A 93 -16.01 -2.82 8.35
N ASN A 94 -17.19 -2.79 7.73
CA ASN A 94 -18.02 -1.57 7.65
C ASN A 94 -18.76 -1.30 8.97
N GLU A 95 -19.01 -2.33 9.77
CA GLU A 95 -19.62 -2.20 11.10
C GLU A 95 -18.55 -2.10 12.19
N VAL A 96 -17.46 -2.86 12.05
CA VAL A 96 -16.36 -2.97 13.03
C VAL A 96 -15.08 -2.42 12.43
N TRP A 97 -14.91 -1.10 12.52
CA TRP A 97 -13.82 -0.37 11.84
C TRP A 97 -12.41 -0.89 12.18
N ASN A 98 -12.17 -1.36 13.41
CA ASN A 98 -10.86 -1.84 13.85
C ASN A 98 -10.52 -3.26 13.34
N ASN A 99 -11.44 -3.90 12.59
CA ASN A 99 -11.18 -5.15 11.89
C ASN A 99 -10.39 -4.91 10.60
N LYS A 100 -10.49 -3.73 9.99
CA LYS A 100 -9.80 -3.40 8.75
C LYS A 100 -8.43 -2.80 9.02
N VAL A 101 -7.43 -3.27 8.29
CA VAL A 101 -6.07 -2.72 8.29
C VAL A 101 -5.70 -2.36 6.87
N ASP A 102 -5.24 -1.13 6.65
CA ASP A 102 -4.91 -0.60 5.33
C ASP A 102 -3.47 -0.07 5.26
N LEU A 103 -2.99 0.09 4.02
CA LEU A 103 -1.75 0.78 3.70
C LEU A 103 -2.05 2.06 2.92
N CYS A 104 -1.33 3.12 3.26
CA CYS A 104 -1.33 4.35 2.48
C CYS A 104 -0.95 4.06 1.02
N PRO A 105 -1.81 4.38 0.03
CA PRO A 105 -1.52 4.12 -1.39
C PRO A 105 -0.28 4.84 -1.90
N ASP A 106 -0.04 6.07 -1.40
CA ASP A 106 1.10 6.87 -1.79
C ASP A 106 2.42 6.23 -1.30
N SER A 107 2.44 5.73 -0.06
CA SER A 107 3.58 4.97 0.47
C SER A 107 3.80 3.66 -0.29
N CYS A 108 2.73 2.96 -0.68
CA CYS A 108 2.85 1.75 -1.49
C CYS A 108 3.59 2.00 -2.81
N TYR A 109 3.38 3.15 -3.46
CA TYR A 109 4.12 3.52 -4.66
C TYR A 109 5.58 3.90 -4.34
N VAL A 110 5.78 4.76 -3.35
CA VAL A 110 7.10 5.33 -3.01
C VAL A 110 8.08 4.29 -2.47
N ASP A 111 7.59 3.32 -1.71
CA ASP A 111 8.40 2.30 -1.05
C ASP A 111 8.52 1.00 -1.86
N SER A 112 7.76 0.86 -2.95
CA SER A 112 7.90 -0.26 -3.88
C SER A 112 9.00 -0.02 -4.91
N VAL A 113 9.45 -1.10 -5.55
CA VAL A 113 10.43 -1.08 -6.64
C VAL A 113 9.78 -1.49 -7.97
N PRO A 114 10.21 -0.96 -9.13
CA PRO A 114 9.72 -1.42 -10.43
C PRO A 114 9.86 -2.95 -10.59
N PHE A 115 8.85 -3.58 -11.18
CA PHE A 115 8.83 -5.02 -11.46
C PHE A 115 8.70 -5.24 -12.98
N HIS A 116 9.65 -5.99 -13.56
CA HIS A 116 9.78 -6.26 -14.99
C HIS A 116 9.84 -7.77 -15.26
#